data_AF-A0A1Y4LV99-F1
#
_entry.id   AF-A0A1Y4LV99-F1
#
_cell.length_a   1.000
_cell.length_b   1.000
_cell.length_c   1.000
_cell.angle_alpha   90.00
_cell.angle_beta   90.00
_cell.angle_gamma   90.00
#
_symmetry.space_group_name_H-M   'P 1'
#
loop_
_entity.id
_entity.type
_entity.pdbx_description
1 polymer ?
#
loop_
_entity_poly.entity_id
_entity_poly.type
_entity_poly.pdbx_seq_one_letter_code
_entity_poly.pdbx_strand_id
1 'polypeptide(L)'
;MNRLEKDLKLLLDSLADRCIDETMRSVMEAMKQSMDDEEIPPAETVRSFIQHPGQPTELTAFQQALAMDNLLEQAEVNFRTLCDLLRYHYWKQAGAVSSVEEFIELFR
;
A
#
# COMPACT_ATOMS: atom_id res chain seq x y z
N MET A 1 -21.96 8.70 -19.30
CA MET A 1 -20.50 8.57 -19.15
C MET A 1 -19.89 8.45 -20.54
N ASN A 2 -19.08 9.43 -20.95
CA ASN A 2 -18.41 9.43 -22.25
C ASN A 2 -17.30 8.35 -22.29
N ARG A 3 -16.70 8.10 -23.46
CA ARG A 3 -15.69 7.04 -23.62
C ARG A 3 -14.47 7.27 -22.70
N LEU A 4 -14.00 8.51 -22.59
CA LEU A 4 -12.87 8.88 -21.74
C LEU A 4 -13.15 8.62 -20.25
N GLU A 5 -14.34 8.97 -19.77
CA GLU A 5 -14.76 8.74 -18.39
C GLU A 5 -14.89 7.23 -18.08
N LYS A 6 -15.31 6.41 -19.06
CA LYS A 6 -15.33 4.95 -18.94
C LYS A 6 -13.92 4.36 -18.85
N ASP A 7 -13.03 4.81 -19.74
CA ASP A 7 -11.65 4.34 -19.77
C ASP A 7 -10.90 4.76 -18.49
N LEU A 8 -11.13 5.98 -17.99
CA LEU A 8 -10.57 6.45 -16.72
C LEU A 8 -11.09 5.65 -15.53
N LYS A 9 -12.40 5.38 -15.47
CA LYS A 9 -12.98 4.57 -14.39
C LYS A 9 -12.38 3.17 -14.36
N LEU A 10 -12.30 2.50 -15.52
CA LEU A 10 -11.69 1.17 -15.63
C LEU A 10 -10.23 1.16 -15.16
N LEU A 11 -9.46 2.20 -15.51
CA LEU A 11 -8.09 2.34 -15.06
C LEU A 11 -8.01 2.50 -13.54
N LEU A 12 -8.83 3.36 -12.95
CA LEU A 12 -8.85 3.60 -11.51
C LEU A 12 -9.27 2.35 -10.73
N ASP A 13 -10.32 1.66 -11.18
CA ASP A 13 -10.80 0.43 -10.56
C ASP A 13 -9.68 -0.65 -10.62
N SER A 14 -9.02 -0.82 -11.77
CA SER A 14 -7.91 -1.77 -11.91
C SER A 14 -6.69 -1.42 -11.04
N LEU A 15 -6.39 -0.13 -10.87
CA LEU A 15 -5.31 0.33 -9.99
C LEU A 15 -5.65 0.09 -8.53
N ALA A 16 -6.91 0.33 -8.13
CA ALA A 16 -7.37 0.07 -6.78
C ALA A 16 -7.27 -1.43 -6.43
N ASP A 17 -7.75 -2.31 -7.32
CA ASP A 17 -7.66 -3.77 -7.14
C ASP A 17 -6.21 -4.22 -6.96
N ARG A 18 -5.30 -3.73 -7.80
CA ARG A 18 -3.87 -4.03 -7.70
C ARG A 18 -3.26 -3.56 -6.39
N CYS A 19 -3.61 -2.35 -5.95
CA CYS A 19 -3.12 -1.78 -4.70
C CYS A 19 -3.58 -2.61 -3.49
N ILE A 20 -4.85 -3.04 -3.49
CA ILE A 20 -5.40 -3.91 -2.45
C ILE A 20 -4.64 -5.25 -2.43
N ASP A 21 -4.44 -5.89 -3.58
CA ASP A 21 -3.78 -7.18 -3.64
C ASP A 21 -2.30 -7.11 -3.27
N GLU A 22 -1.61 -6.03 -3.64
CA GLU A 22 -0.21 -5.81 -3.27
C GLU A 22 -0.06 -5.53 -1.77
N THR A 23 -0.95 -4.72 -1.19
CA THR A 23 -1.00 -4.47 0.26
C THR A 23 -1.26 -5.78 1.01
N MET A 24 -2.26 -6.55 0.59
CA MET A 24 -2.58 -7.84 1.19
C MET A 24 -1.42 -8.84 1.09
N ARG A 25 -0.71 -8.87 -0.04
CA ARG A 25 0.46 -9.73 -0.22
C ARG A 25 1.57 -9.34 0.77
N SER A 26 1.86 -8.04 0.89
CA SER A 26 2.88 -7.53 1.81
C SER A 26 2.56 -7.91 3.26
N VAL A 27 1.32 -7.70 3.71
CA VAL A 27 0.89 -8.09 5.05
C VAL A 27 1.04 -9.59 5.28
N MET A 28 0.55 -10.41 4.35
CA MET A 28 0.64 -11.86 4.49
C MET A 28 2.10 -12.36 4.50
N GLU A 29 2.99 -11.69 3.77
CA GLU A 29 4.41 -12.00 3.76
C GLU A 29 5.10 -11.60 5.06
N ALA A 30 4.77 -10.44 5.62
CA ALA A 30 5.24 -10.04 6.95
C ALA A 30 4.77 -11.01 8.05
N MET A 31 3.52 -11.49 7.95
CA MET A 31 3.00 -12.52 8.86
C MET A 31 3.79 -13.83 8.74
N LYS A 32 4.01 -14.33 7.52
CA LYS A 32 4.83 -15.53 7.26
C LYS A 32 6.24 -15.43 7.82
N GLN A 33 6.83 -14.24 7.84
CA GLN A 33 8.19 -14.04 8.36
C GLN A 33 8.24 -13.97 9.89
N SER A 34 7.11 -13.74 10.55
CA SER A 34 7.05 -13.42 11.98
C SER A 34 6.41 -14.51 12.83
N MET A 35 5.87 -15.57 12.23
CA MET A 35 5.23 -16.68 12.95
C MET A 35 5.45 -18.02 12.22
N ASP A 36 5.25 -19.11 12.94
CA ASP A 36 5.33 -20.46 12.39
C ASP A 36 4.18 -20.73 11.41
N ASP A 37 4.41 -21.61 10.43
CA ASP A 37 3.44 -21.92 9.36
C ASP A 37 2.05 -22.35 9.89
N GLU A 38 2.00 -23.01 11.05
CA GLU A 38 0.76 -23.45 11.71
C GLU A 38 -0.04 -22.29 12.32
N GLU A 39 0.60 -21.15 12.60
CA GLU A 39 -0.01 -19.97 13.21
C GLU A 39 -0.47 -18.94 12.16
N ILE A 40 -0.12 -19.14 10.87
CA ILE A 40 -0.47 -18.21 9.81
C ILE A 40 -1.99 -18.26 9.56
N PRO A 41 -2.71 -17.15 9.78
CA PRO A 41 -4.15 -17.12 9.57
C PRO A 41 -4.51 -17.17 8.08
N PRO A 42 -5.74 -17.60 7.73
CA PRO A 42 -6.23 -17.51 6.36
C PRO A 42 -6.22 -16.06 5.86
N ALA A 43 -5.79 -15.85 4.61
CA ALA A 43 -5.68 -14.51 4.02
C ALA A 43 -7.03 -13.75 4.01
N GLU A 44 -8.15 -14.48 3.90
CA GLU A 44 -9.49 -13.88 3.96
C GLU A 44 -9.83 -13.35 5.36
N THR A 45 -9.42 -14.05 6.42
CA THR A 45 -9.60 -13.57 7.80
C THR A 45 -8.80 -12.28 8.03
N VAL A 46 -7.57 -12.21 7.51
CA VAL A 46 -6.74 -11.00 7.57
C VAL A 46 -7.34 -9.87 6.75
N ARG A 47 -7.82 -10.15 5.54
CA ARG A 47 -8.48 -9.16 4.67
C ARG A 47 -9.70 -8.55 5.34
N SER A 48 -10.58 -9.40 5.90
CA SER A 48 -11.77 -8.97 6.62
C SER A 48 -11.42 -8.07 7.82
N PHE A 49 -10.41 -8.47 8.62
CA PHE A 49 -9.92 -7.66 9.74
C PHE A 49 -9.40 -6.29 9.28
N ILE A 50 -8.57 -6.23 8.23
CA ILE A 50 -8.03 -4.96 7.71
C ILE A 50 -9.14 -4.03 7.22
N GLN A 51 -10.15 -4.57 6.53
CA GLN A 51 -11.28 -3.79 6.03
C GLN A 51 -12.18 -3.29 7.16
N HIS A 52 -12.30 -4.07 8.24
CA HIS A 52 -13.25 -3.82 9.33
C HIS A 52 -12.61 -4.07 10.71
N PRO A 53 -11.60 -3.29 11.12
CA PRO A 53 -10.79 -3.58 12.31
C PRO A 53 -11.57 -3.49 13.63
N GLY A 54 -12.74 -2.86 13.63
CA GLY A 54 -13.63 -2.79 14.79
C GLY A 54 -14.63 -3.96 14.92
N GLN A 55 -14.68 -4.87 13.96
CA GLN A 55 -15.57 -6.03 14.02
C GLN A 55 -14.90 -7.20 14.76
N PRO A 56 -15.70 -8.11 15.37
CA PRO A 56 -15.15 -9.34 15.93
C PRO A 56 -14.35 -10.12 14.88
N THR A 57 -13.21 -10.68 15.31
CA THR A 57 -12.29 -11.42 14.45
C THR A 57 -11.77 -12.67 15.15
N GLU A 58 -11.41 -13.68 14.36
CA GLU A 58 -10.77 -14.91 14.83
C GLU A 58 -9.25 -14.74 15.03
N LEU A 59 -8.69 -13.62 14.57
CA LEU A 59 -7.28 -13.31 14.75
C LEU A 59 -6.94 -13.10 16.23
N THR A 60 -5.82 -13.66 16.67
CA THR A 60 -5.26 -13.36 17.98
C THR A 60 -4.84 -11.89 18.07
N ALA A 61 -4.70 -11.34 19.28
CA ALA A 61 -4.25 -9.96 19.46
C ALA A 61 -2.87 -9.71 18.82
N PHE A 62 -1.98 -10.71 18.82
CA PHE A 62 -0.69 -10.64 18.16
C PHE A 62 -0.82 -10.57 16.63
N GLN A 63 -1.64 -11.44 16.03
CA GLN A 63 -1.90 -11.42 14.58
C GLN A 63 -2.54 -10.10 14.13
N GLN A 64 -3.47 -9.55 14.93
CA GLN A 64 -4.08 -8.25 14.67
C GLN A 64 -3.06 -7.11 14.70
N ALA A 65 -2.20 -7.07 15.73
CA ALA A 65 -1.16 -6.06 15.84
C ALA A 65 -0.20 -6.12 14.65
N LEU A 66 0.28 -7.32 14.30
CA LEU A 66 1.20 -7.51 13.19
C LEU A 66 0.59 -7.11 11.84
N ALA A 67 -0.66 -7.48 11.58
CA ALA A 67 -1.35 -7.09 10.36
C ALA A 67 -1.55 -5.57 10.27
N MET A 68 -1.86 -4.92 11.40
CA MET A 68 -2.04 -3.47 11.46
C MET A 68 -0.72 -2.72 11.32
N ASP A 69 0.33 -3.16 12.00
CA ASP A 69 1.66 -2.53 11.94
C ASP A 69 2.19 -2.55 10.51
N ASN A 70 2.09 -3.69 9.82
CA ASN A 70 2.52 -3.78 8.42
C ASN A 70 1.65 -2.93 7.49
N LEU A 71 0.32 -2.90 7.70
CA LEU A 71 -0.57 -2.01 6.93
C LEU A 71 -0.19 -0.53 7.09
N LEU A 72 0.13 -0.11 8.31
CA LEU A 72 0.53 1.26 8.62
C LEU A 72 1.90 1.59 8.02
N GLU A 73 2.85 0.65 8.05
CA GLU A 73 4.14 0.79 7.38
C GLU A 73 3.96 1.00 5.87
N GLN A 74 3.13 0.17 5.22
CA GLN A 74 2.80 0.34 3.80
C GLN A 74 2.14 1.69 3.53
N ALA A 75 1.22 2.13 4.40
CA ALA A 75 0.58 3.44 4.27
C ALA A 75 1.60 4.59 4.38
N GLU A 76 2.57 4.51 5.29
CA GLU A 76 3.64 5.50 5.42
C GLU A 76 4.52 5.55 4.18
N VAL A 77 5.02 4.39 3.72
CA VAL A 77 5.87 4.29 2.53
C VAL A 77 5.15 4.83 1.29
N ASN A 78 3.88 4.46 1.11
CA ASN A 78 3.06 4.93 -0.01
C ASN A 78 2.84 6.44 0.05
N PHE A 79 2.54 6.97 1.24
CA PHE A 79 2.34 8.40 1.42
C PHE A 79 3.62 9.20 1.14
N ARG A 80 4.76 8.76 1.69
CA ARG A 80 6.08 9.37 1.43
C ARG A 80 6.44 9.35 -0.05
N THR A 81 6.27 8.19 -0.69
CA THR A 81 6.52 8.02 -2.13
C THR A 81 5.66 8.97 -2.95
N LEU A 82 4.37 9.08 -2.64
CA LEU A 82 3.47 10.00 -3.32
C LEU A 82 3.90 11.46 -3.16
N CYS A 83 4.28 11.87 -1.94
CA CYS A 83 4.82 13.21 -1.69
C CYS A 83 6.10 13.49 -2.48
N ASP A 84 7.01 12.52 -2.57
CA ASP A 84 8.27 12.65 -3.30
C ASP A 84 8.02 12.74 -4.81
N LEU A 85 7.09 11.95 -5.35
CA LEU A 85 6.66 12.04 -6.75
C LEU A 85 6.04 13.40 -7.08
N LEU A 86 5.20 13.95 -6.20
CA LEU A 86 4.64 15.28 -6.36
C LEU A 86 5.72 16.37 -6.31
N ARG A 87 6.68 16.27 -5.38
CA ARG A 87 7.79 17.22 -5.28
C ARG A 87 8.66 17.19 -6.53
N TYR A 88 9.02 16.00 -7.00
CA TYR A 88 9.74 15.81 -8.26
C TYR A 88 8.99 16.43 -9.44
N HIS A 89 7.68 16.20 -9.54
CA HIS A 89 6.85 16.76 -10.61
C HIS A 89 6.94 18.29 -10.66
N TYR A 90 6.79 18.97 -9.52
CA TYR A 90 6.89 20.42 -9.46
C TYR A 90 8.29 20.94 -9.78
N TRP A 91 9.34 20.28 -9.27
CA TRP A 91 10.73 20.70 -9.50
C TRP A 91 11.12 20.54 -10.96
N LYS A 92 10.68 19.46 -11.60
CA LYS A 92 10.86 19.23 -13.02
C LYS A 92 10.15 20.29 -13.87
N GLN A 93 8.92 20.66 -13.51
CA GLN A 93 8.19 21.73 -14.19
C GLN A 93 8.88 23.10 -14.05
N ALA A 94 9.50 23.36 -12.90
CA ALA A 94 10.28 24.57 -12.66
C ALA A 94 11.67 24.56 -13.33
N GLY A 95 12.09 23.44 -13.95
CA GLY A 95 13.42 23.27 -14.52
C GLY A 95 14.53 23.13 -13.48
N ALA A 96 14.18 22.86 -12.22
CA ALA A 96 15.14 22.71 -11.12
C ALA A 96 15.85 21.35 -11.13
N VAL A 97 15.26 20.33 -11.75
CA VAL A 97 15.85 19.01 -11.99
C VAL A 97 15.43 18.48 -13.36
N SER A 98 16.29 17.66 -13.96
CA SER A 98 16.10 17.06 -15.28
C SER A 98 15.66 15.58 -15.20
N SER A 99 16.07 14.86 -14.15
CA SER A 99 15.79 13.44 -13.96
C SER A 99 15.43 13.08 -12.51
N VAL A 100 14.96 11.84 -12.31
CA VAL A 100 14.65 11.31 -10.97
C VAL A 100 15.92 11.09 -10.17
N GLU A 101 17.01 10.69 -10.82
CA GLU A 101 18.32 10.48 -10.21
C GLU A 101 18.85 11.78 -9.59
N GLU A 102 18.81 12.88 -10.36
CA GLU A 102 19.18 14.21 -9.89
C GLU A 102 18.32 14.65 -8.70
N PHE A 103 17.01 14.38 -8.76
CA PHE A 103 16.10 14.66 -7.65
C PHE A 103 16.46 13.85 -6.39
N ILE A 104 16.71 12.54 -6.51
CA ILE A 104 17.04 11.67 -5.36
C ILE A 104 18.37 12.09 -4.72
N GLU A 105 19.36 12.50 -5.51
CA GLU A 105 20.65 12.97 -4.98
C GLU A 105 20.54 14.20 -4.07
N LEU A 106 19.49 15.01 -4.21
CA LEU A 106 19.25 16.18 -3.37
C LEU A 106 18.74 15.82 -1.96
N PHE A 107 18.30 14.58 -1.75
CA PHE A 107 17.74 14.09 -0.48
C PHE A 107 18.49 12.87 0.10
N ARG A 108 19.60 12.45 -0.50
CA ARG A 108 20.55 11.50 0.11
C ARG A 108 21.42 12.18 1.15
#